data_AF-A0A960QFK8-F1
#
_entry.id   AF-A0A960QFK8-F1
#
_cell.length_a   1.000
_cell.length_b   1.000
_cell.length_c   1.000
_cell.angle_alpha   90.00
_cell.angle_beta   90.00
_cell.angle_gamma   90.00
#
_symmetry.space_group_name_H-M   'P 1'
#
loop_
_entity.id
_entity.type
_entity.pdbx_description
1 polymer ?
#
loop_
_entity_poly.entity_id
_entity_poly.type
_entity_poly.pdbx_seq_one_letter_code
_entity_poly.pdbx_strand_id
1 'polypeptide(L)'
;MKRGWMSLLLVAAVTAFLLGCSSPMKEAQKMMESGQYEELVAKFGSNPDLKAMVEQAKTKIVEKMFAEGKYNAILEMYPDSPMAKDAKNKLAEALLAEGKLDEVIAMYPESPAAMQAKLKQQQMMNDSLAMANEETGKKLSDAEKKVQQKAKQVEEAKDNAAEMTAKAADQELKRIMNIKVPALKKKALQEFVNKAEYKNTDAAKQAAEALAKM
;
A
#
# COMPACT_ATOMS: atom_id res chain seq x y z
N MET A 1 63.20 0.88 -91.95
CA MET A 1 62.56 0.23 -90.79
C MET A 1 62.20 1.28 -89.74
N LYS A 2 61.05 1.93 -89.85
CA LYS A 2 60.46 2.82 -88.82
C LYS A 2 58.96 2.89 -89.10
N ARG A 3 58.13 2.24 -88.28
CA ARG A 3 56.67 2.44 -88.09
C ARG A 3 56.13 1.26 -87.26
N GLY A 4 55.75 1.50 -86.02
CA GLY A 4 55.11 0.45 -85.22
C GLY A 4 54.84 0.72 -83.73
N TRP A 5 55.02 1.94 -83.21
CA TRP A 5 54.94 2.18 -81.75
C TRP A 5 53.86 3.18 -81.29
N MET A 6 53.07 3.78 -82.18
CA MET A 6 52.07 4.79 -81.78
C MET A 6 50.64 4.28 -81.58
N SER A 7 50.32 3.03 -81.90
CA SER A 7 48.93 2.53 -81.83
C SER A 7 48.55 1.84 -80.52
N LEU A 8 49.47 1.70 -79.55
CA LEU A 8 49.22 0.94 -78.31
C LEU A 8 48.85 1.81 -77.11
N LEU A 9 48.96 3.14 -77.20
CA LEU A 9 48.63 4.05 -76.09
C LEU A 9 47.19 4.58 -76.12
N LEU A 10 46.45 4.39 -77.21
CA LEU A 10 45.11 4.98 -77.36
C LEU A 10 43.96 4.04 -76.93
N VAL A 11 44.24 2.76 -76.67
CA VAL A 11 43.23 1.79 -76.22
C VAL A 11 43.16 1.67 -74.69
N ALA A 12 44.20 2.12 -73.97
CA ALA A 12 44.24 2.06 -72.50
C ALA A 12 43.52 3.21 -71.78
N ALA A 13 43.18 4.30 -72.49
CA ALA A 13 42.59 5.49 -71.87
C ALA A 13 41.05 5.52 -71.87
N VAL A 14 40.38 4.60 -72.56
CA VAL A 14 38.91 4.59 -72.70
C VAL A 14 38.21 3.58 -71.75
N THR A 15 38.95 2.67 -71.11
CA THR A 15 38.38 1.69 -70.16
C THR A 15 38.36 2.16 -68.70
N ALA A 16 39.00 3.28 -68.36
CA ALA A 16 39.06 3.78 -66.97
C ALA A 16 37.85 4.64 -66.55
N PHE A 17 36.90 4.93 -67.45
CA PHE A 17 35.75 5.81 -67.15
C PHE A 17 34.44 5.05 -66.83
N LEU A 18 34.47 3.72 -66.79
CA LEU A 18 33.29 2.86 -66.55
C LEU A 18 33.29 2.16 -65.17
N LEU A 19 34.24 2.48 -64.29
CA LEU A 19 34.37 1.86 -62.97
C LEU A 19 34.46 2.94 -61.89
N GLY A 20 33.33 3.29 -61.27
CA GLY A 20 33.41 4.12 -60.06
C GLY A 20 32.12 4.66 -59.48
N CYS A 21 31.00 4.68 -60.21
CA CYS A 21 29.71 5.09 -59.65
C CYS A 21 28.87 3.86 -59.33
N SER A 22 29.23 3.10 -58.28
CA SER A 22 28.22 2.24 -57.66
C SER A 22 27.08 3.15 -57.25
N SER A 23 25.89 2.95 -57.82
CA SER A 23 24.74 3.79 -57.50
C SER A 23 24.54 3.82 -55.98
N PRO A 24 24.05 4.94 -55.40
CA PRO A 24 23.76 5.04 -53.97
C PRO A 24 22.95 3.84 -53.44
N MET A 25 22.07 3.27 -54.28
CA MET A 25 21.32 2.04 -53.99
C MET A 25 22.21 0.81 -53.72
N LYS A 26 23.23 0.55 -54.55
CA LYS A 26 24.14 -0.61 -54.34
C LYS A 26 24.98 -0.44 -53.09
N GLU A 27 25.41 0.78 -52.81
CA GLU A 27 26.17 1.09 -51.60
C GLU A 27 25.32 0.93 -50.34
N ALA A 28 24.09 1.49 -50.34
CA ALA A 28 23.16 1.33 -49.23
C ALA A 28 22.77 -0.14 -49.02
N GLN A 29 22.58 -0.92 -50.09
CA GLN A 29 22.32 -2.35 -49.98
C GLN A 29 23.48 -3.10 -49.31
N LYS A 30 24.72 -2.79 -49.69
CA LYS A 30 25.92 -3.38 -49.06
C LYS A 30 25.99 -3.04 -47.57
N MET A 31 25.65 -1.81 -47.17
CA MET A 31 25.59 -1.41 -45.76
C MET A 31 24.49 -2.15 -44.99
N MET A 32 23.32 -2.37 -45.60
CA MET A 32 22.25 -3.19 -45.00
C MET A 32 22.71 -4.63 -44.74
N GLU A 33 23.33 -5.27 -45.74
CA GLU A 33 23.78 -6.66 -45.67
C GLU A 33 24.93 -6.85 -44.66
N SER A 34 25.78 -5.84 -44.50
CA SER A 34 26.88 -5.84 -43.52
C SER A 34 26.48 -5.39 -42.11
N GLY A 35 25.22 -5.01 -41.91
CA GLY A 35 24.72 -4.56 -40.61
C GLY A 35 25.18 -3.16 -40.19
N GLN A 36 25.70 -2.35 -41.13
CA GLN A 36 26.13 -0.97 -40.91
C GLN A 36 24.92 0.00 -40.93
N TYR A 37 23.90 -0.29 -40.14
CA TYR A 37 22.62 0.41 -40.19
C TYR A 37 22.76 1.89 -39.79
N GLU A 38 23.53 2.18 -38.75
CA GLU A 38 23.75 3.54 -38.26
C GLU A 38 24.46 4.41 -39.31
N GLU A 39 25.48 3.85 -39.98
CA GLU A 39 26.21 4.53 -41.05
C GLU A 39 25.32 4.74 -42.29
N LEU A 40 24.49 3.74 -42.62
CA LEU A 40 23.51 3.87 -43.69
C LEU A 40 22.53 5.02 -43.44
N VAL A 41 21.95 5.08 -42.24
CA VAL A 41 21.01 6.15 -41.87
C VAL A 41 21.71 7.50 -41.87
N ALA A 42 22.94 7.60 -41.36
CA ALA A 42 23.71 8.83 -41.36
C ALA A 42 24.02 9.32 -42.79
N LYS A 43 24.39 8.40 -43.69
CA LYS A 43 24.82 8.72 -45.05
C LYS A 43 23.64 8.96 -46.00
N PHE A 44 22.56 8.19 -45.88
CA PHE A 44 21.45 8.17 -46.83
C PHE A 44 20.12 8.63 -46.24
N GLY A 45 20.07 9.06 -44.97
CA GLY A 45 18.82 9.38 -44.26
C GLY A 45 17.96 10.48 -44.87
N SER A 46 18.54 11.35 -45.69
CA SER A 46 17.82 12.42 -46.42
C SER A 46 17.51 12.07 -47.89
N ASN A 47 17.89 10.86 -48.35
CA ASN A 47 17.69 10.46 -49.74
C ASN A 47 16.27 9.87 -49.94
N PRO A 48 15.37 10.53 -50.70
CA PRO A 48 14.01 10.07 -50.89
C PRO A 48 13.93 8.72 -51.64
N ASP A 49 14.88 8.44 -52.53
CA ASP A 49 14.91 7.20 -53.32
C ASP A 49 15.25 5.98 -52.46
N LEU A 50 15.91 6.20 -51.32
CA LEU A 50 16.33 5.15 -50.38
C LEU A 50 15.48 5.09 -49.12
N LYS A 51 14.37 5.84 -49.06
CA LYS A 51 13.52 5.96 -47.86
C LYS A 51 13.17 4.60 -47.26
N ALA A 52 12.74 3.63 -48.07
CA ALA A 52 12.37 2.31 -47.58
C ALA A 52 13.55 1.57 -46.91
N MET A 53 14.74 1.67 -47.49
CA MET A 53 15.95 1.04 -46.96
C MET A 53 16.44 1.72 -45.68
N VAL A 54 16.37 3.05 -45.63
CA VAL A 54 16.65 3.84 -44.41
C VAL A 54 15.69 3.47 -43.28
N GLU A 55 14.39 3.34 -43.55
CA GLU A 55 13.41 2.95 -42.52
C GLU A 55 13.62 1.51 -42.04
N GLN A 56 14.01 0.58 -42.93
CA GLN A 56 14.43 -0.76 -42.52
C GLN A 56 15.69 -0.71 -41.63
N ALA A 57 16.69 0.08 -41.99
CA ALA A 57 17.89 0.27 -41.17
C ALA A 57 17.55 0.82 -39.78
N LYS A 58 16.72 1.86 -39.69
CA LYS A 58 16.21 2.39 -38.41
C LYS A 58 15.51 1.32 -37.59
N THR A 59 14.66 0.50 -38.21
CA THR A 59 13.99 -0.62 -37.54
C THR A 59 15.01 -1.59 -36.94
N LYS A 60 16.07 -1.94 -37.67
CA LYS A 60 17.15 -2.80 -37.17
C LYS A 60 17.96 -2.18 -36.03
N ILE A 61 18.22 -0.87 -36.09
CA ILE A 61 18.86 -0.14 -34.98
C ILE A 61 17.99 -0.22 -33.73
N VAL A 62 16.70 0.07 -33.85
CA VAL A 62 15.76 0.06 -32.72
C VAL A 62 15.59 -1.34 -32.15
N GLU A 63 15.46 -2.37 -32.98
CA GLU A 63 15.44 -3.79 -32.56
C GLU A 63 16.65 -4.15 -31.70
N LYS A 64 17.85 -3.76 -32.16
CA LYS A 64 19.10 -3.99 -31.43
C LYS A 64 19.14 -3.21 -30.12
N MET A 65 18.80 -1.93 -30.13
CA MET A 65 18.73 -1.11 -28.92
C MET A 65 17.76 -1.69 -27.89
N PHE A 66 16.63 -2.24 -28.36
CA PHE A 66 15.61 -2.84 -27.50
C PHE A 66 16.14 -4.10 -26.83
N ALA A 67 16.82 -4.96 -27.59
CA ALA A 67 17.48 -6.15 -27.06
C ALA A 67 18.60 -5.83 -26.05
N GLU A 68 19.30 -4.71 -26.25
CA GLU A 68 20.34 -4.21 -25.34
C GLU A 68 19.76 -3.48 -24.10
N GLY A 69 18.44 -3.36 -23.99
CA GLY A 69 17.80 -2.66 -22.86
C GLY A 69 17.95 -1.13 -22.89
N LYS A 70 18.33 -0.55 -24.03
CA LYS A 70 18.54 0.91 -24.20
C LYS A 70 17.22 1.66 -24.40
N TYR A 71 16.23 1.38 -23.57
CA TYR A 71 14.85 1.86 -23.73
C TYR A 71 14.77 3.39 -23.73
N ASN A 72 15.48 4.09 -22.83
CA ASN A 72 15.50 5.56 -22.82
C ASN A 72 16.01 6.15 -24.15
N ALA A 73 17.08 5.56 -24.71
CA ALA A 73 17.63 6.02 -25.98
C ALA A 73 16.68 5.76 -27.17
N ILE A 74 15.87 4.69 -27.11
CA ILE A 74 14.81 4.46 -28.11
C ILE A 74 13.76 5.57 -28.05
N LEU A 75 13.34 5.96 -26.84
CA LEU A 75 12.33 7.01 -26.65
C LEU A 75 12.84 8.39 -27.06
N GLU A 76 14.13 8.65 -26.90
CA GLU A 76 14.76 9.92 -27.26
C GLU A 76 15.03 10.01 -28.77
N MET A 77 15.64 8.98 -29.36
CA MET A 77 16.09 9.00 -30.75
C MET A 77 15.03 8.55 -31.75
N TYR A 78 14.11 7.67 -31.32
CA TYR A 78 13.11 7.02 -32.18
C TYR A 78 11.71 7.01 -31.53
N PRO A 79 11.18 8.19 -31.12
CA PRO A 79 9.92 8.29 -30.37
C PRO A 79 8.70 7.72 -31.10
N ASP A 80 8.71 7.77 -32.44
CA ASP A 80 7.61 7.30 -33.30
C ASP A 80 7.79 5.84 -33.74
N SER A 81 8.85 5.16 -33.30
CA SER A 81 9.05 3.76 -33.64
C SER A 81 7.98 2.87 -33.01
N PRO A 82 7.57 1.77 -33.67
CA PRO A 82 6.63 0.80 -33.08
C PRO A 82 7.10 0.28 -31.70
N MET A 83 8.41 0.19 -31.50
CA MET A 83 9.01 -0.28 -30.24
C MET A 83 9.08 0.78 -29.14
N ALA A 84 8.80 2.05 -29.42
CA ALA A 84 8.78 3.09 -28.39
C ALA A 84 7.74 2.78 -27.30
N LYS A 85 6.58 2.22 -27.70
CA LYS A 85 5.56 1.78 -26.75
C LYS A 85 6.07 0.64 -25.86
N ASP A 86 6.72 -0.34 -26.45
CA ASP A 86 7.27 -1.48 -25.71
C ASP A 86 8.43 -1.05 -24.79
N ALA A 87 9.25 -0.08 -25.22
CA ALA A 87 10.32 0.50 -24.42
C ALA A 87 9.76 1.22 -23.18
N LYS A 88 8.67 2.00 -23.33
CA LYS A 88 7.96 2.59 -22.18
C LYS A 88 7.46 1.51 -21.22
N ASN A 89 6.87 0.44 -21.74
CA ASN A 89 6.39 -0.67 -20.91
C ASN A 89 7.52 -1.34 -20.13
N LYS A 90 8.68 -1.56 -20.76
CA LYS A 90 9.85 -2.15 -20.10
C LYS A 90 10.43 -1.28 -18.99
N LEU A 91 10.49 0.03 -19.20
CA LEU A 91 10.89 0.98 -18.16
C LEU A 91 9.88 0.99 -16.99
N ALA A 92 8.59 0.96 -17.30
CA ALA A 92 7.54 0.88 -16.29
C ALA A 92 7.60 -0.43 -15.48
N GLU A 93 7.84 -1.56 -16.14
CA GLU A 93 8.07 -2.87 -15.50
C GLU A 93 9.28 -2.84 -14.56
N ALA A 94 10.39 -2.21 -14.98
CA ALA A 94 11.58 -2.07 -14.14
C ALA A 94 11.30 -1.26 -12.87
N LEU A 95 10.61 -0.11 -12.99
CA LEU A 95 10.21 0.70 -11.83
C LEU A 95 9.29 -0.07 -10.87
N LEU A 96 8.34 -0.84 -11.41
CA LEU A 96 7.47 -1.67 -10.61
C LEU A 96 8.25 -2.77 -9.87
N ALA A 97 9.22 -3.41 -10.53
CA ALA A 97 10.08 -4.43 -9.93
C ALA A 97 10.97 -3.87 -8.82
N GLU A 98 11.43 -2.62 -8.96
CA GLU A 98 12.13 -1.88 -7.90
C GLU A 98 11.21 -1.45 -6.74
N GLY A 99 9.89 -1.63 -6.88
CA GLY A 99 8.91 -1.24 -5.87
C GLY A 99 8.60 0.26 -5.85
N LYS A 100 9.05 1.02 -6.86
CA LYS A 100 8.80 2.46 -7.01
C LYS A 100 7.41 2.74 -7.57
N LEU A 101 6.39 2.41 -6.77
CA LEU A 101 4.98 2.43 -7.19
C LEU A 101 4.53 3.82 -7.63
N ASP A 102 4.92 4.87 -6.89
CA ASP A 102 4.55 6.25 -7.22
C ASP A 102 5.20 6.73 -8.53
N GLU A 103 6.47 6.39 -8.75
CA GLU A 103 7.21 6.78 -9.95
C GLU A 103 6.61 6.13 -11.21
N VAL A 104 6.28 4.84 -11.18
CA VAL A 104 5.67 4.18 -12.34
C VAL A 104 4.28 4.73 -12.65
N ILE A 105 3.49 5.09 -11.63
CA ILE A 105 2.17 5.71 -11.81
C ILE A 105 2.29 7.11 -12.41
N ALA A 106 3.27 7.91 -11.96
CA ALA A 106 3.46 9.28 -12.43
C ALA A 106 4.06 9.32 -13.85
N MET A 107 5.07 8.50 -14.13
CA MET A 107 5.80 8.54 -15.40
C MET A 107 5.14 7.73 -16.51
N TYR A 108 4.45 6.63 -16.15
CA TYR A 108 3.85 5.70 -17.12
C TYR A 108 2.39 5.36 -16.76
N PRO A 109 1.51 6.37 -16.60
CA PRO A 109 0.16 6.18 -16.02
C PRO A 109 -0.74 5.20 -16.78
N GLU A 110 -0.50 5.01 -18.08
CA GLU A 110 -1.27 4.13 -18.96
C GLU A 110 -0.63 2.73 -19.14
N SER A 111 0.51 2.48 -18.49
CA SER A 111 1.18 1.18 -18.59
C SER A 111 0.49 0.10 -17.75
N PRO A 112 0.58 -1.18 -18.14
CA PRO A 112 0.16 -2.29 -17.29
C PRO A 112 0.83 -2.28 -15.92
N ALA A 113 2.10 -1.88 -15.87
CA ALA A 113 2.85 -1.77 -14.61
C ALA A 113 2.29 -0.70 -13.67
N ALA A 114 1.82 0.45 -14.19
CA ALA A 114 1.16 1.46 -13.38
C ALA A 114 -0.20 0.98 -12.84
N MET A 115 -0.96 0.20 -13.62
CA MET A 115 -2.19 -0.42 -13.12
C MET A 115 -1.90 -1.40 -11.98
N GLN A 116 -0.86 -2.23 -12.12
CA GLN A 116 -0.42 -3.13 -11.05
C GLN A 116 0.08 -2.36 -9.81
N ALA A 117 0.79 -1.25 -10.01
CA ALA A 117 1.25 -0.40 -8.91
C ALA A 117 0.07 0.18 -8.10
N LYS A 118 -0.96 0.70 -8.79
CA LYS A 118 -2.18 1.21 -8.14
C LYS A 118 -2.88 0.12 -7.33
N LEU A 119 -3.00 -1.09 -7.88
CA LEU A 119 -3.59 -2.23 -7.18
C LEU A 119 -2.78 -2.58 -5.91
N LYS A 120 -1.45 -2.61 -6.02
CA LYS A 120 -0.56 -2.91 -4.90
C LYS A 120 -0.66 -1.85 -3.79
N GLN A 121 -0.74 -0.57 -4.14
CA GLN A 121 -0.98 0.51 -3.17
C GLN A 121 -2.32 0.35 -2.46
N GLN A 122 -3.38 0.03 -3.21
CA GLN A 122 -4.70 -0.22 -2.63
C GLN A 122 -4.70 -1.42 -1.67
N GLN A 123 -4.00 -2.51 -2.03
CA GLN A 123 -3.82 -3.67 -1.15
C GLN A 123 -3.10 -3.29 0.15
N MET A 124 -1.97 -2.57 0.06
CA MET A 124 -1.25 -2.09 1.24
C MET A 124 -2.12 -1.21 2.16
N MET A 125 -2.96 -0.36 1.57
CA MET A 125 -3.90 0.46 2.32
C MET A 125 -4.95 -0.39 3.03
N ASN A 126 -5.53 -1.37 2.32
CA ASN A 126 -6.52 -2.28 2.90
C ASN A 126 -5.93 -3.14 4.03
N ASP A 127 -4.71 -3.64 3.87
CA ASP A 127 -4.02 -4.42 4.90
C ASP A 127 -3.73 -3.55 6.14
N SER A 128 -3.32 -2.30 5.93
CA SER A 128 -3.14 -1.33 7.02
C SER A 128 -4.44 -1.05 7.76
N LEU A 129 -5.56 -0.93 7.04
CA LEU A 129 -6.89 -0.74 7.64
C LEU A 129 -7.33 -1.97 8.42
N ALA A 130 -7.07 -3.18 7.90
CA ALA A 130 -7.38 -4.43 8.58
C ALA A 130 -6.62 -4.55 9.92
N MET A 131 -5.31 -4.26 9.92
CA MET A 131 -4.50 -4.26 11.15
C MET A 131 -5.00 -3.23 12.17
N ALA A 132 -5.36 -2.03 11.72
CA ALA A 132 -5.90 -0.99 12.61
C ALA A 132 -7.26 -1.41 13.22
N ASN A 133 -8.11 -2.07 12.43
CA ASN A 133 -9.39 -2.60 12.90
C ASN A 133 -9.22 -3.75 13.90
N GLU A 134 -8.23 -4.62 13.70
CA GLU A 134 -7.89 -5.68 14.65
C GLU A 134 -7.39 -5.10 15.98
N GLU A 135 -6.49 -4.11 15.93
CA GLU A 135 -5.96 -3.46 17.13
C GLU A 135 -7.07 -2.73 17.92
N THR A 136 -7.95 -2.02 17.22
CA THR A 136 -9.09 -1.35 17.84
C THR A 136 -10.10 -2.34 18.41
N GLY A 137 -10.38 -3.43 17.70
CA GLY A 137 -11.22 -4.53 18.19
C GLY A 137 -10.67 -5.16 19.48
N LYS A 138 -9.35 -5.40 19.57
CA LYS A 138 -8.69 -5.89 20.78
C LYS A 138 -8.82 -4.92 21.95
N LYS A 139 -8.58 -3.63 21.71
CA LYS A 139 -8.73 -2.56 22.73
C LYS A 139 -10.16 -2.48 23.26
N LEU A 140 -11.16 -2.62 22.39
CA LEU A 140 -12.58 -2.66 22.78
C LEU A 140 -12.87 -3.88 23.66
N SER A 141 -12.41 -5.08 23.28
CA SER A 141 -12.59 -6.29 24.07
C SER A 141 -11.94 -6.19 25.47
N ASP A 142 -10.73 -5.63 25.55
CA ASP A 142 -10.05 -5.42 26.83
C ASP A 142 -10.77 -4.39 27.70
N ALA A 143 -11.34 -3.34 27.10
CA ALA A 143 -12.17 -2.36 27.79
C ALA A 143 -13.46 -2.98 28.31
N GLU A 144 -14.14 -3.81 27.52
CA GLU A 144 -15.34 -4.54 27.92
C GLU A 144 -15.08 -5.45 29.14
N LYS A 145 -13.98 -6.20 29.12
CA LYS A 145 -13.58 -7.04 30.27
C LYS A 145 -13.37 -6.22 31.54
N LYS A 146 -12.72 -5.05 31.43
CA LYS A 146 -12.53 -4.14 32.57
C LYS A 146 -13.85 -3.59 33.11
N VAL A 147 -14.79 -3.24 32.23
CA VAL A 147 -16.14 -2.80 32.62
C VAL A 147 -16.89 -3.92 33.34
N GLN A 148 -16.87 -5.13 32.80
CA GLN A 148 -17.50 -6.30 33.44
C GLN A 148 -16.90 -6.60 34.81
N GLN A 149 -15.57 -6.53 34.95
CA GLN A 149 -14.90 -6.73 36.23
C GLN A 149 -15.29 -5.66 37.25
N LYS A 150 -15.31 -4.38 36.85
CA LYS A 150 -15.77 -3.30 37.73
C LYS A 150 -17.23 -3.47 38.14
N ALA A 151 -18.10 -3.90 37.23
CA ALA A 151 -19.49 -4.17 37.55
C ALA A 151 -19.63 -5.26 38.62
N LYS A 152 -18.85 -6.35 38.53
CA LYS A 152 -18.81 -7.40 39.58
C LYS A 152 -18.34 -6.85 40.92
N GLN A 153 -17.27 -6.06 40.94
CA GLN A 153 -16.76 -5.44 42.17
C GLN A 153 -17.79 -4.50 42.82
N VAL A 154 -18.60 -3.80 42.02
CA VAL A 154 -19.67 -2.93 42.52
C VAL A 154 -20.78 -3.76 43.16
N GLU A 155 -21.19 -4.88 42.56
CA GLU A 155 -22.19 -5.77 43.16
C GLU A 155 -21.67 -6.40 44.47
N GLU A 156 -20.44 -6.92 44.48
CA GLU A 156 -19.81 -7.44 45.70
C GLU A 156 -19.71 -6.37 46.81
N ALA A 157 -19.38 -5.13 46.44
CA ALA A 157 -19.33 -4.02 47.40
C ALA A 157 -20.71 -3.67 47.98
N LYS A 158 -21.79 -3.78 47.18
CA LYS A 158 -23.16 -3.59 47.68
C LYS A 158 -23.55 -4.70 48.66
N ASP A 159 -23.26 -5.95 48.33
CA ASP A 159 -23.55 -7.10 49.20
C ASP A 159 -22.78 -6.97 50.53
N ASN A 160 -21.49 -6.64 50.47
CA ASN A 160 -20.68 -6.41 51.66
C ASN A 160 -21.20 -5.22 52.49
N ALA A 161 -21.63 -4.13 51.85
CA ALA A 161 -22.21 -2.99 52.55
C ALA A 161 -23.54 -3.35 53.23
N ALA A 162 -24.39 -4.15 52.57
CA ALA A 162 -25.63 -4.65 53.15
C ALA A 162 -25.36 -5.57 54.36
N GLU A 163 -24.37 -6.46 54.26
CA GLU A 163 -23.96 -7.34 55.37
C GLU A 163 -23.41 -6.54 56.56
N MET A 164 -22.56 -5.55 56.32
CA MET A 164 -22.05 -4.67 57.38
C MET A 164 -23.17 -3.88 58.05
N THR A 165 -24.14 -3.38 57.26
CA THR A 165 -25.30 -2.65 57.78
C THR A 165 -26.19 -3.55 58.65
N ALA A 166 -26.43 -4.80 58.23
CA ALA A 166 -27.17 -5.77 59.02
C ALA A 166 -26.46 -6.11 60.34
N LYS A 167 -25.14 -6.33 60.30
CA LYS A 167 -24.33 -6.58 61.51
C LYS A 167 -24.34 -5.40 62.47
N ALA A 168 -24.26 -4.17 61.97
CA ALA A 168 -24.33 -2.95 62.78
C ALA A 168 -25.71 -2.83 63.45
N ALA A 169 -26.79 -3.07 62.70
CA ALA A 169 -28.16 -3.05 63.22
C ALA A 169 -28.36 -4.09 64.33
N ASP A 170 -27.87 -5.32 64.15
CA ASP A 170 -27.92 -6.38 65.17
C ASP A 170 -27.18 -5.99 66.46
N GLN A 171 -25.99 -5.40 66.33
CA GLN A 171 -25.21 -4.97 67.48
C GLN A 171 -25.90 -3.84 68.25
N GLU A 172 -26.47 -2.88 67.53
CA GLU A 172 -27.17 -1.75 68.13
C GLU A 172 -28.48 -2.21 68.82
N LEU A 173 -29.26 -3.09 68.19
CA LEU A 173 -30.44 -3.70 68.82
C LEU A 173 -30.06 -4.42 70.13
N LYS A 174 -29.00 -5.23 70.13
CA LYS A 174 -28.50 -5.90 71.34
C LYS A 174 -28.19 -4.91 72.46
N ARG A 175 -27.59 -3.75 72.13
CA ARG A 175 -27.32 -2.68 73.11
C ARG A 175 -28.62 -2.10 73.68
N ILE A 176 -29.59 -1.82 72.82
CA ILE A 176 -30.90 -1.26 73.22
C ILE A 176 -31.66 -2.24 74.13
N MET A 177 -31.66 -3.54 73.79
CA MET A 177 -32.33 -4.57 74.57
C MET A 177 -31.76 -4.73 75.98
N ASN A 178 -30.49 -4.37 76.19
CA ASN A 178 -29.83 -4.38 77.49
C ASN A 178 -30.15 -3.17 78.39
N ILE A 179 -30.88 -2.16 77.89
CA ILE A 179 -31.32 -1.01 78.71
C ILE A 179 -32.27 -1.49 79.82
N LYS A 180 -31.98 -1.17 81.07
CA LYS A 180 -32.79 -1.63 82.22
C LYS A 180 -34.07 -0.82 82.45
N VAL A 181 -34.08 0.45 82.05
CA VAL A 181 -35.20 1.39 82.26
C VAL A 181 -36.23 1.24 81.13
N PRO A 182 -37.48 0.82 81.40
CA PRO A 182 -38.46 0.51 80.34
C PRO A 182 -38.81 1.69 79.43
N ALA A 183 -39.03 2.88 79.99
CA ALA A 183 -39.36 4.07 79.21
C ALA A 183 -38.23 4.48 78.24
N LEU A 184 -36.97 4.37 78.68
CA LEU A 184 -35.80 4.64 77.84
C LEU A 184 -35.62 3.57 76.77
N LYS A 185 -35.85 2.29 77.09
CA LYS A 185 -35.81 1.20 76.11
C LYS A 185 -36.85 1.41 75.01
N LYS A 186 -38.10 1.73 75.38
CA LYS A 186 -39.19 1.98 74.44
C LYS A 186 -38.85 3.12 73.47
N LYS A 187 -38.33 4.24 73.98
CA LYS A 187 -37.89 5.38 73.17
C LYS A 187 -36.75 4.99 72.21
N ALA A 188 -35.73 4.30 72.72
CA ALA A 188 -34.59 3.87 71.91
C ALA A 188 -34.97 2.86 70.81
N LEU A 189 -35.90 1.93 71.09
CA LEU A 189 -36.45 1.03 70.07
C LEU A 189 -37.20 1.79 68.98
N GLN A 190 -37.99 2.80 69.35
CA GLN A 190 -38.74 3.61 68.39
C GLN A 190 -37.80 4.45 67.49
N GLU A 191 -36.74 5.04 68.06
CA GLU A 191 -35.71 5.73 67.28
C GLU A 191 -34.97 4.76 66.34
N PHE A 192 -34.64 3.56 66.83
CA PHE A 192 -33.96 2.53 66.03
C PHE A 192 -34.78 2.06 64.83
N VAL A 193 -36.07 1.78 65.00
CA VAL A 193 -36.97 1.35 63.90
C VAL A 193 -37.12 2.43 62.83
N ASN A 194 -37.02 3.71 63.21
CA ASN A 194 -37.15 4.84 62.29
C ASN A 194 -35.85 5.17 61.54
N LYS A 195 -34.71 4.56 61.88
CA LYS A 195 -33.45 4.76 61.15
C LYS A 195 -33.55 4.20 59.74
N ALA A 196 -33.41 5.09 58.76
CA ALA A 196 -33.49 4.73 57.34
C ALA A 196 -32.46 3.66 56.94
N GLU A 197 -31.26 3.72 57.53
CA GLU A 197 -30.17 2.75 57.34
C GLU A 197 -30.55 1.31 57.76
N TYR A 198 -31.46 1.13 58.72
CA TYR A 198 -31.82 -0.19 59.23
C TYR A 198 -33.17 -0.70 58.77
N LYS A 199 -33.93 0.11 58.03
CA LYS A 199 -35.35 -0.12 57.68
C LYS A 199 -35.65 -1.51 57.09
N ASN A 200 -34.68 -2.12 56.42
CA ASN A 200 -34.84 -3.43 55.76
C ASN A 200 -34.07 -4.57 56.46
N THR A 201 -33.47 -4.32 57.62
CA THR A 201 -32.73 -5.34 58.36
C THR A 201 -33.69 -6.17 59.23
N ASP A 202 -33.32 -7.42 59.51
CA ASP A 202 -34.10 -8.27 60.41
C ASP A 202 -34.08 -7.73 61.85
N ALA A 203 -33.00 -7.06 62.26
CA ALA A 203 -32.94 -6.33 63.52
C ALA A 203 -34.05 -5.28 63.63
N ALA A 204 -34.30 -4.48 62.59
CA ALA A 204 -35.38 -3.49 62.61
C ALA A 204 -36.76 -4.14 62.76
N LYS A 205 -36.99 -5.29 62.11
CA LYS A 205 -38.23 -6.08 62.28
C LYS A 205 -38.38 -6.58 63.71
N GLN A 206 -37.33 -7.19 64.27
CA GLN A 206 -37.32 -7.66 65.66
C GLN A 206 -37.53 -6.52 66.67
N ALA A 207 -36.93 -5.36 66.42
CA ALA A 207 -37.12 -4.16 67.25
C ALA A 207 -38.56 -3.66 67.21
N ALA A 208 -39.19 -3.64 66.04
CA ALA A 208 -40.58 -3.24 65.87
C ALA A 208 -41.53 -4.20 66.59
N GLU A 209 -41.29 -5.51 66.51
CA GLU A 209 -42.04 -6.52 67.25
C GLU A 209 -41.87 -6.39 68.76
N ALA A 210 -40.64 -6.16 69.23
CA ALA A 210 -40.36 -5.93 70.65
C ALA A 210 -41.09 -4.67 71.14
N LEU A 211 -41.07 -3.59 70.36
CA LEU A 211 -41.79 -2.35 70.66
C LEU A 211 -43.30 -2.55 70.75
N ALA A 212 -43.88 -3.37 69.88
CA ALA A 212 -45.31 -3.68 69.89
C ALA A 212 -45.75 -4.49 71.13
N LYS A 213 -44.82 -5.21 71.76
CA LYS A 213 -45.06 -6.01 72.98
C LYS A 213 -44.87 -5.22 74.29
N MET A 214 -44.45 -3.95 74.23
CA MET A 214 -44.16 -3.08 75.39
C MET A 214 -45.21 -1.98 75.60
#